data_AF-A0A7Y7BJ13-F1
#
_entry.id   AF-A0A7Y7BJ13-F1
#
_cell.length_a   1.000
_cell.length_b   1.000
_cell.length_c   1.000
_cell.angle_alpha   90.00
_cell.angle_beta   90.00
_cell.angle_gamma   90.00
#
_symmetry.space_group_name_H-M   'P 1'
#
loop_
_entity.id
_entity.type
_entity.pdbx_description
1 polymer ?
#
loop_
_entity_poly.entity_id
_entity_poly.type
_entity_poly.pdbx_seq_one_letter_code
_entity_poly.pdbx_strand_id
1 'polypeptide(L)'
;PTELFIRIEQLNEELSELRVALNGDNFQRGYNESTVPGISGRLGTAMGGHSATTQMPTTTQQNDFNLAEQGFNRFIQTTAGFYEKIASLEEALQKAGAPYTPGRKG
;
A
#
# COMPACT_ATOMS: atom_id res chain seq x y z
N PRO A 1 -17.34 -20.99 10.77
CA PRO A 1 -16.22 -20.52 11.62
C PRO A 1 -14.89 -20.43 10.87
N THR A 2 -14.44 -21.52 10.23
CA THR A 2 -13.16 -21.59 9.49
C THR A 2 -13.08 -20.61 8.32
N GLU A 3 -14.16 -20.44 7.56
CA GLU A 3 -14.24 -19.48 6.44
C GLU A 3 -13.95 -18.02 6.83
N LEU A 4 -14.46 -17.57 7.99
CA LEU A 4 -14.21 -16.20 8.45
C LEU A 4 -12.74 -16.00 8.84
N PHE A 5 -12.10 -17.04 9.37
CA PHE A 5 -10.69 -17.01 9.72
C PHE A 5 -9.80 -16.92 8.47
N ILE A 6 -10.10 -17.72 7.43
CA ILE A 6 -9.41 -17.66 6.14
C ILE A 6 -9.52 -16.25 5.53
N ARG A 7 -10.70 -15.62 5.57
CA ARG A 7 -10.87 -14.25 5.07
C ARG A 7 -10.05 -13.22 5.84
N ILE A 8 -9.89 -13.40 7.15
CA ILE A 8 -9.03 -12.54 7.97
C ILE A 8 -7.56 -12.71 7.55
N GLU A 9 -7.10 -13.94 7.33
CA GLU A 9 -5.74 -14.21 6.86
C GLU A 9 -5.48 -13.57 5.49
N GLN A 10 -6.41 -13.73 4.54
CA GLN A 10 -6.32 -13.11 3.22
C GLN A 10 -6.26 -11.58 3.30
N LEU A 11 -7.07 -10.95 4.16
CA LEU A 11 -7.01 -9.50 4.36
C LEU A 11 -5.71 -9.04 5.01
N ASN A 12 -5.09 -9.86 5.87
CA ASN A 12 -3.77 -9.55 6.43
C ASN A 12 -2.67 -9.62 5.36
N GLU A 13 -2.75 -10.60 4.45
CA GLU A 13 -1.85 -10.70 3.30
C GLU A 13 -2.01 -9.50 2.36
N GLU A 14 -3.24 -9.16 1.97
CA GLU A 14 -3.54 -7.98 1.13
C GLU A 14 -3.05 -6.68 1.79
N LEU A 15 -3.21 -6.53 3.11
CA LEU A 15 -2.68 -5.37 3.84
C LEU A 15 -1.14 -5.31 3.80
N SER A 16 -0.47 -6.47 3.86
CA SER A 16 0.98 -6.56 3.71
C SER A 16 1.42 -6.12 2.32
N GLU A 17 0.74 -6.60 1.27
CA GLU A 17 1.00 -6.22 -0.11
C GLU A 17 0.80 -4.72 -0.35
N LEU A 18 -0.27 -4.13 0.18
CA LEU A 18 -0.51 -2.69 0.12
C LEU A 18 0.63 -1.91 0.79
N ARG A 19 1.12 -2.36 1.94
CA ARG A 19 2.26 -1.72 2.63
C ARG A 19 3.54 -1.79 1.82
N VAL A 20 3.82 -2.93 1.19
CA VAL A 20 4.99 -3.12 0.32
C VAL A 20 4.88 -2.27 -0.93
N ALA A 21 3.71 -2.21 -1.58
CA ALA A 21 3.49 -1.36 -2.76
C ALA A 21 3.75 0.12 -2.44
N LEU A 22 3.28 0.60 -1.28
CA LEU A 22 3.44 1.98 -0.88
C LEU A 22 4.88 2.32 -0.45
N ASN A 23 5.52 1.48 0.37
CA ASN A 23 6.78 1.80 1.05
C ASN A 23 8.02 1.11 0.47
N GLY A 24 7.82 0.15 -0.43
CA GLY A 24 8.82 -0.83 -0.82
C GLY A 24 8.99 -1.91 0.24
N ASP A 25 9.72 -2.96 -0.12
CA ASP A 25 10.08 -4.01 0.83
C ASP A 25 11.21 -3.52 1.76
N ASN A 26 10.94 -3.46 3.06
CA ASN A 26 11.92 -3.13 4.09
C ASN A 26 12.87 -4.29 4.41
N PHE A 27 12.46 -5.54 4.20
CA PHE A 27 13.24 -6.71 4.61
C PHE A 27 14.47 -6.92 3.74
N GLN A 28 14.37 -6.62 2.45
CA GLN A 28 15.51 -6.70 1.53
C GLN A 28 16.48 -5.52 1.64
N ARG A 29 16.12 -4.38 2.25
CA ARG A 29 17.05 -3.23 2.43
C ARG A 29 18.26 -3.56 3.32
N GLY A 30 18.18 -4.58 4.16
CA GLY A 30 19.29 -5.04 5.00
C GLY A 30 20.37 -5.83 4.24
N TYR A 31 20.04 -6.35 3.07
CA TYR A 31 20.97 -7.02 2.16
C TYR A 31 21.19 -6.06 0.98
N ASN A 32 22.43 -5.76 0.63
CA ASN A 32 22.82 -4.68 -0.29
C ASN A 32 22.39 -4.89 -1.78
N GLU A 33 21.22 -5.47 -2.02
CA GLU A 33 20.59 -5.71 -3.31
C GLU A 33 19.68 -4.53 -3.68
N SER A 34 19.65 -4.17 -4.97
CA SER A 34 18.73 -3.15 -5.49
C SER A 34 17.28 -3.62 -5.33
N THR A 35 16.66 -3.24 -4.23
CA THR A 35 15.20 -3.36 -4.07
C THR A 35 14.50 -2.41 -5.03
N VAL A 36 13.44 -2.89 -5.69
CA VAL A 36 12.58 -2.01 -6.48
C VAL A 36 11.92 -1.03 -5.50
N PRO A 37 12.13 0.29 -5.64
CA PRO A 37 11.54 1.25 -4.72
C PRO A 37 10.02 1.22 -4.87
N GLY A 38 9.32 1.19 -3.72
CA GLY A 38 7.88 1.43 -3.67
C GLY A 38 7.54 2.88 -4.07
N ILE A 39 6.24 3.18 -4.06
CA ILE A 39 5.73 4.49 -4.49
C ILE A 39 6.41 5.65 -3.75
N SER A 40 6.56 5.55 -2.43
CA SER A 40 7.20 6.60 -1.62
C SER A 40 8.68 6.78 -1.93
N GLY A 41 9.40 5.68 -2.20
CA GLY A 41 10.81 5.71 -2.59
C GLY A 41 11.02 6.43 -3.92
N ARG A 42 10.18 6.13 -4.91
CA ARG A 42 10.21 6.79 -6.23
C ARG A 42 9.89 8.27 -6.14
N LEU A 43 8.89 8.64 -5.34
CA LEU A 43 8.58 10.05 -5.10
C LEU A 43 9.75 10.78 -4.42
N GLY A 44 10.42 10.12 -3.47
CA GLY A 44 11.65 10.63 -2.85
C GLY A 44 12.75 10.91 -3.87
N THR A 45 13.01 9.98 -4.80
CA THR A 45 13.98 10.16 -5.90
C THR A 45 13.57 11.28 -6.84
N ALA A 46 12.29 11.33 -7.24
CA ALA A 46 11.76 12.36 -8.12
C ALA A 46 11.90 13.78 -7.55
N MET A 47 11.75 13.92 -6.22
CA MET A 47 11.93 15.19 -5.50
C MET A 47 13.39 15.50 -5.15
N GLY A 48 14.24 14.48 -5.05
CA GLY A 48 15.63 14.61 -4.60
C GLY A 48 16.51 15.37 -5.59
N GLY A 49 17.29 16.34 -5.12
CA GLY A 49 18.32 17.03 -5.92
C GLY A 49 17.96 18.41 -6.48
N HIS A 50 16.71 18.87 -6.36
CA HIS A 50 16.28 20.17 -6.91
C HIS A 50 16.08 21.29 -5.88
N SER A 51 16.04 21.01 -4.58
CA SER A 51 15.85 22.08 -3.58
C SER A 51 17.03 23.07 -3.50
N ALA A 52 18.19 22.71 -4.04
CA ALA A 52 19.41 23.54 -4.01
C ALA A 52 19.91 24.03 -5.39
N THR A 53 19.30 23.61 -6.51
CA THR A 53 19.76 24.01 -7.86
C THR A 53 18.60 24.25 -8.83
N THR A 54 18.68 25.28 -9.67
CA THR A 54 17.70 25.63 -10.74
C THR A 54 17.82 24.73 -11.98
N GLN A 55 18.49 23.59 -11.87
CA GLN A 55 18.66 22.66 -12.98
C GLN A 55 17.33 21.99 -13.33
N MET A 56 17.15 21.61 -14.59
CA MET A 56 15.97 20.85 -15.01
C MET A 56 16.01 19.41 -14.46
N PRO A 57 14.84 18.77 -14.22
CA PRO A 57 14.77 17.37 -13.85
C PRO A 57 15.47 16.44 -14.84
N THR A 58 16.33 15.57 -14.32
CA THR A 58 16.94 14.46 -15.06
C THR A 58 15.88 13.49 -15.57
N THR A 59 16.23 12.72 -16.61
CA THR A 59 15.36 11.66 -17.14
C THR A 59 14.95 10.65 -16.08
N THR A 60 15.84 10.31 -15.14
CA THR A 60 15.54 9.40 -14.03
C THR A 60 14.46 9.96 -13.12
N GLN A 61 14.55 11.21 -12.71
CA GLN A 61 13.53 11.85 -11.85
C GLN A 61 12.16 11.92 -12.55
N GLN A 62 12.14 12.25 -13.84
CA GLN A 62 10.89 12.27 -14.63
C GLN A 62 10.27 10.86 -14.71
N ASN A 63 11.09 9.84 -14.95
CA ASN A 63 10.63 8.45 -14.99
C ASN A 63 10.08 7.98 -13.65
N ASP A 64 10.78 8.27 -12.54
CA ASP A 64 10.32 7.89 -11.21
C ASP A 64 9.04 8.62 -10.80
N PHE A 65 8.87 9.89 -11.19
CA PHE A 65 7.62 10.61 -11.00
C PHE A 65 6.45 9.91 -11.71
N ASN A 66 6.62 9.60 -13.01
CA ASN A 66 5.57 8.94 -13.80
C ASN A 66 5.21 7.56 -13.23
N LEU A 67 6.22 6.79 -12.78
CA LEU A 67 5.99 5.48 -12.16
C LEU A 67 5.32 5.59 -10.79
N ALA A 68 5.69 6.61 -9.99
CA ALA A 68 5.04 6.89 -8.71
C ALA A 68 3.57 7.29 -8.90
N GLU A 69 3.27 8.16 -9.87
CA GLU A 69 1.91 8.58 -10.20
C GLU A 69 1.03 7.39 -10.61
N GLN A 70 1.48 6.59 -11.57
CA GLN A 70 0.75 5.40 -12.02
C GLN A 70 0.58 4.37 -10.90
N GLY A 71 1.62 4.18 -10.08
CA GLY A 71 1.58 3.31 -8.91
C GLY A 71 0.55 3.77 -7.89
N PHE A 72 0.54 5.07 -7.58
CA PHE A 72 -0.37 5.67 -6.60
C PHE A 72 -1.83 5.63 -7.05
N ASN A 73 -2.10 5.91 -8.33
CA ASN A 73 -3.44 5.80 -8.89
C ASN A 73 -4.02 4.37 -8.76
N ARG A 74 -3.19 3.34 -9.02
CA ARG A 74 -3.59 1.94 -8.77
C ARG A 74 -3.74 1.66 -7.28
N PHE A 75 -2.83 2.15 -6.45
CA PHE A 75 -2.87 1.96 -5.00
C PHE A 75 -4.18 2.48 -4.38
N ILE A 76 -4.68 3.65 -4.82
CA ILE A 76 -5.97 4.18 -4.36
C ILE A 76 -7.11 3.21 -4.68
N GLN A 77 -7.16 2.71 -5.92
CA GLN A 77 -8.22 1.79 -6.36
C GLN A 77 -8.18 0.48 -5.57
N THR A 78 -6.99 -0.12 -5.41
CA THR A 78 -6.82 -1.35 -4.62
C THR A 78 -7.17 -1.12 -3.15
N THR A 79 -6.76 0.00 -2.57
CA THR A 79 -7.06 0.34 -1.16
C THR A 79 -8.55 0.55 -0.93
N ALA A 80 -9.26 1.19 -1.88
CA ALA A 80 -10.71 1.33 -1.80
C ALA A 80 -11.41 -0.04 -1.78
N GLY A 81 -11.04 -0.94 -2.70
CA GLY A 81 -11.58 -2.31 -2.72
C GLY A 81 -11.24 -3.11 -1.45
N PHE A 82 -10.06 -2.90 -0.87
CA PHE A 82 -9.69 -3.50 0.41
C PHE A 82 -10.63 -3.07 1.55
N TYR A 83 -10.98 -1.78 1.63
CA TYR A 83 -11.93 -1.29 2.63
C TYR A 83 -13.35 -1.85 2.42
N GLU A 84 -13.78 -2.06 1.18
CA GLU A 84 -15.06 -2.74 0.89
C GLU A 84 -15.07 -4.18 1.40
N LYS A 85 -13.95 -4.92 1.24
CA LYS A 85 -13.82 -6.28 1.78
C LYS A 85 -13.82 -6.30 3.31
N ILE A 86 -13.20 -5.33 3.97
CA ILE A 86 -13.28 -5.17 5.43
C ILE A 86 -14.73 -4.97 5.85
N ALA A 87 -15.46 -4.04 5.23
CA ALA A 87 -16.87 -3.80 5.56
C ALA A 87 -17.72 -5.07 5.40
N SER A 88 -17.50 -5.83 4.32
CA SER A 88 -18.19 -7.12 4.11
C SER A 88 -17.85 -8.16 5.19
N LEU A 89 -16.60 -8.24 5.63
CA LEU A 89 -16.19 -9.12 6.73
C LEU A 89 -16.84 -8.71 8.06
N GLU A 90 -16.90 -7.41 8.35
CA GLU A 90 -17.53 -6.88 9.57
C GLU A 90 -19.01 -7.26 9.66
N GLU A 91 -19.76 -7.12 8.57
CA GLU A 91 -21.15 -7.56 8.49
C GLU A 91 -21.29 -9.07 8.74
N ALA A 92 -20.39 -9.87 8.16
CA ALA A 92 -20.41 -11.32 8.32
C ALA A 92 -20.12 -11.73 9.78
N LEU A 93 -19.19 -11.04 10.45
CA LEU A 93 -18.90 -11.24 11.87
C LEU A 93 -20.09 -10.86 12.75
N GLN A 94 -20.78 -9.77 12.44
CA GLN A 94 -22.00 -9.36 13.15
C GLN A 94 -23.11 -10.40 13.01
N LYS A 95 -23.37 -10.89 11.79
CA LYS A 95 -24.35 -11.97 11.53
C LYS A 95 -23.98 -13.27 12.26
N ALA A 96 -22.69 -13.52 12.45
CA ALA A 96 -22.19 -14.66 13.22
C ALA A 96 -22.23 -14.47 14.75
N GLY A 97 -22.72 -13.32 15.25
CA GLY A 97 -22.86 -13.05 16.67
C GLY A 97 -21.58 -12.59 17.37
N ALA A 98 -20.55 -12.16 16.62
CA ALA A 98 -19.34 -11.61 17.22
C ALA A 98 -19.65 -10.30 17.97
N PRO A 99 -19.06 -10.07 19.16
CA PRO A 99 -19.23 -8.82 19.89
C PRO A 99 -18.75 -7.62 19.06
N TYR A 100 -19.32 -6.45 19.34
CA TYR A 100 -18.93 -5.21 18.69
C TYR A 100 -17.46 -4.86 18.97
N THR A 101 -16.72 -4.48 17.94
CA THR A 101 -15.34 -3.96 18.03
C THR A 101 -15.34 -2.46 17.78
N PRO A 102 -14.64 -1.64 18.60
CA PRO A 102 -14.51 -0.21 18.37
C PRO A 102 -13.99 0.10 16.96
N GLY A 103 -14.68 0.99 16.24
CA GLY A 103 -14.33 1.37 14.87
C GLY A 103 -15.14 0.65 13.78
N ARG A 104 -15.94 -0.37 14.12
CA ARG A 104 -16.88 -1.02 13.19
C ARG A 104 -17.97 -0.03 12.78
N LYS A 105 -18.20 0.16 11.47
CA LYS A 105 -19.39 0.88 10.99
C LYS A 105 -20.59 -0.05 11.19
N GLY A 106 -21.56 0.40 12.00
CA GLY A 106 -22.77 -0.37 12.34
C GLY A 106 -23.76 -0.46 11.19
#